data_AF-A0A7C5QQV2-F1
#
_entry.id   AF-A0A7C5QQV2-F1
#
_cell.length_a   1.000
_cell.length_b   1.000
_cell.length_c   1.000
_cell.angle_alpha   90.00
_cell.angle_beta   90.00
_cell.angle_gamma   90.00
#
_symmetry.space_group_name_H-M   'P 1'
#
loop_
_entity.id
_entity.type
_entity.pdbx_description
1 polymer ?
#
loop_
_entity_poly.entity_id
_entity_poly.type
_entity_poly.pdbx_seq_one_letter_code
_entity_poly.pdbx_strand_id
1 'polypeptide(L)'
;MYFNKDVQVISIGGKDNLKNDLGAIIRTPGFRQVKAMGIIRDANNNPQGAFKSIKNALEENNLPSPSDPFKFAVGKPKVGVAILPDENTQGELEDLCLKAIENEPAFLCVEGYFECLQKKGIQIKKPSKAKIYAYLSSKENPELRLGNAAKAKYFQLNHPAFDRINNFIKKLVEE
;
A
#
# COMPACT_ATOMS: atom_id res chain seq x y z
N MET A 1 16.39 15.79 -2.83
CA MET A 1 15.81 15.04 -1.69
C MET A 1 16.83 15.03 -0.57
N TYR A 2 16.42 15.09 0.69
CA TYR A 2 17.31 15.00 1.86
C TYR A 2 16.62 14.18 2.94
N PHE A 3 17.35 13.28 3.61
CA PHE A 3 16.85 12.47 4.73
C PHE A 3 17.07 13.23 6.05
N ASN A 4 16.02 13.81 6.64
CA ASN A 4 16.10 14.66 7.84
C ASN A 4 14.95 14.48 8.85
N LYS A 5 14.22 13.36 8.77
CA LYS A 5 13.11 12.99 9.67
C LYS A 5 13.29 11.56 10.14
N ASP A 6 12.72 11.23 11.31
CA ASP A 6 12.72 9.86 11.85
C ASP A 6 12.07 8.85 10.90
N VAL A 7 11.04 9.28 10.17
CA VAL A 7 10.38 8.50 9.10
C VAL A 7 10.16 9.37 7.87
N GLN A 8 10.53 8.85 6.70
CA GLN A 8 10.29 9.48 5.41
C GLN A 8 9.55 8.53 4.47
N VAL A 9 8.47 9.02 3.87
CA VAL A 9 7.68 8.29 2.87
C VAL A 9 7.98 8.87 1.50
N ILE A 10 8.31 7.99 0.55
CA ILE A 10 8.69 8.35 -0.82
C ILE A 10 7.69 7.69 -1.76
N SER A 11 6.97 8.49 -2.54
CA SER A 11 6.09 7.95 -3.58
C SER A 11 6.93 7.61 -4.81
N ILE A 12 6.86 6.36 -5.26
CA ILE A 12 7.53 5.88 -6.48
C ILE A 12 6.49 5.93 -7.60
N GLY A 13 6.75 6.74 -8.63
CA GLY A 13 5.77 7.18 -9.65
C GLY A 13 5.36 6.10 -10.67
N GLY A 14 5.57 4.82 -10.38
CA GLY A 14 5.23 3.71 -11.24
C GLY A 14 6.07 2.48 -10.98
N LYS A 15 5.48 1.29 -11.17
CA LYS A 15 6.17 0.00 -10.94
C LYS A 15 7.42 -0.20 -11.79
N ASP A 16 7.44 0.36 -12.99
CA ASP A 16 8.54 0.20 -13.95
C ASP A 16 9.74 1.10 -13.61
N ASN A 17 9.54 2.10 -12.74
CA ASN A 17 10.57 3.05 -12.33
C ASN A 17 11.29 2.67 -11.03
N LEU A 18 10.80 1.65 -10.31
CA LEU A 18 11.32 1.28 -8.99
C LEU A 18 12.85 1.09 -8.99
N LYS A 19 13.39 0.46 -10.04
CA LYS A 19 14.84 0.26 -10.20
C LYS A 19 15.61 1.58 -10.20
N ASN A 20 15.21 2.51 -11.07
CA ASN A 20 15.90 3.77 -11.28
C ASN A 20 15.71 4.70 -10.08
N ASP A 21 14.49 4.74 -9.56
CA ASP A 21 14.12 5.55 -8.40
C ASP A 21 14.88 5.09 -7.16
N LEU A 22 14.98 3.76 -6.94
CA LEU A 22 15.77 3.20 -5.84
C LEU A 22 17.24 3.59 -5.95
N GLY A 23 17.82 3.51 -7.15
CA GLY A 23 19.18 3.96 -7.40
C GLY A 23 19.39 5.45 -7.07
N ALA A 24 18.42 6.31 -7.40
CA ALA A 24 18.47 7.72 -7.04
C ALA A 24 18.31 7.96 -5.53
N ILE A 25 17.42 7.20 -4.89
CA ILE A 25 17.17 7.26 -3.44
C ILE A 25 18.43 6.89 -2.66
N ILE A 26 19.11 5.80 -3.00
CA ILE A 26 20.33 5.36 -2.27
C ILE A 26 21.52 6.32 -2.41
N ARG A 27 21.56 7.10 -3.51
CA ARG A 27 22.58 8.13 -3.75
C ARG A 27 22.24 9.46 -3.08
N THR A 28 21.04 9.60 -2.53
CA THR A 28 20.61 10.85 -1.91
C THR A 28 21.42 11.11 -0.62
N PRO A 29 21.92 12.34 -0.39
CA PRO A 29 22.61 12.68 0.84
C PRO A 29 21.80 12.32 2.08
N GLY A 30 22.46 11.67 3.04
CA GLY A 30 21.84 11.18 4.28
C GLY A 30 21.35 9.73 4.21
N PHE A 31 21.28 9.08 3.04
CA PHE A 31 20.83 7.69 2.93
C PHE A 31 21.68 6.71 3.78
N ARG A 32 22.98 6.97 3.94
CA ARG A 32 23.87 6.18 4.80
C ARG A 32 23.46 6.14 6.28
N GLN A 33 22.63 7.07 6.72
CA GLN A 33 22.11 7.14 8.09
C GLN A 33 20.78 6.38 8.24
N VAL A 34 20.18 5.93 7.13
CA VAL A 34 18.93 5.17 7.15
C VAL A 34 19.18 3.83 7.85
N LYS A 35 18.46 3.59 8.94
CA LYS A 35 18.52 2.34 9.72
C LYS A 35 17.70 1.23 9.08
N ALA A 36 16.53 1.60 8.57
CA ALA A 36 15.58 0.66 7.96
C ALA A 36 14.88 1.29 6.74
N MET A 37 14.59 0.47 5.73
CA MET A 37 13.87 0.85 4.53
C MET A 37 12.77 -0.17 4.24
N GLY A 38 11.54 0.31 4.02
CA GLY A 38 10.40 -0.51 3.64
C GLY A 38 9.92 -0.17 2.24
N ILE A 39 9.62 -1.19 1.43
CA ILE A 39 8.96 -1.03 0.13
C ILE A 39 7.57 -1.66 0.23
N ILE A 40 6.53 -0.86 0.04
CA ILE A 40 5.12 -1.31 0.08
C ILE A 40 4.56 -1.16 -1.34
N ARG A 41 3.93 -2.20 -1.87
CA ARG A 41 3.39 -2.20 -3.24
C ARG A 41 2.12 -3.04 -3.35
N ASP A 42 1.17 -2.60 -4.17
CA ASP A 42 -0.01 -3.40 -4.53
C ASP A 42 0.36 -4.64 -5.37
N ALA A 43 -0.26 -5.77 -5.06
CA ALA A 43 -0.17 -6.99 -5.85
C ALA A 43 -0.75 -6.82 -7.25
N ASN A 44 -1.75 -5.93 -7.39
CA ASN A 44 -2.60 -5.84 -8.57
C ASN A 44 -3.14 -7.24 -8.91
N ASN A 45 -2.77 -7.82 -10.05
CA ASN A 45 -3.18 -9.15 -10.49
C ASN A 45 -2.09 -10.24 -10.31
N ASN A 46 -0.90 -9.90 -9.82
CA ASN A 46 0.21 -10.86 -9.73
C ASN A 46 1.10 -10.57 -8.50
N PRO A 47 0.70 -11.05 -7.30
CA PRO A 47 1.44 -10.83 -6.05
C PRO A 47 2.91 -11.29 -6.14
N GLN A 48 3.13 -12.48 -6.70
CA GLN A 48 4.47 -13.08 -6.84
C GLN A 48 5.33 -12.27 -7.81
N GLY A 49 4.74 -11.81 -8.92
CA GLY A 49 5.41 -10.94 -9.88
C GLY A 49 5.74 -9.57 -9.29
N ALA A 50 4.84 -8.99 -8.48
CA ALA A 50 5.09 -7.74 -7.78
C ALA A 50 6.25 -7.86 -6.79
N PHE A 51 6.28 -8.94 -6.00
CA PHE A 51 7.40 -9.22 -5.09
C PHE A 51 8.72 -9.46 -5.82
N LYS A 52 8.71 -10.33 -6.85
CA LYS A 52 9.90 -10.62 -7.66
C LYS A 52 10.49 -9.36 -8.29
N SER A 53 9.64 -8.46 -8.79
CA SER A 53 10.06 -7.18 -9.35
C SER A 53 10.78 -6.28 -8.33
N ILE A 54 10.32 -6.26 -7.07
CA ILE A 54 11.00 -5.53 -5.99
C ILE A 54 12.33 -6.21 -5.65
N LYS A 55 12.32 -7.54 -5.52
CA LYS A 55 13.51 -8.34 -5.21
C LYS A 55 14.65 -8.06 -6.20
N ASN A 56 14.34 -8.11 -7.50
CA ASN A 56 15.29 -7.80 -8.56
C ASN A 56 15.84 -6.37 -8.44
N ALA A 57 14.98 -5.38 -8.16
CA ALA A 57 15.41 -3.98 -8.00
C ALA A 57 16.35 -3.79 -6.79
N LEU A 58 16.12 -4.51 -5.69
CA LEU A 58 17.00 -4.51 -4.52
C LEU A 58 18.37 -5.12 -4.84
N GLU A 59 18.38 -6.31 -5.45
CA GLU A 59 19.61 -7.03 -5.80
C GLU A 59 20.48 -6.23 -6.78
N GLU A 60 19.89 -5.64 -7.82
CA GLU A 60 20.61 -4.80 -8.79
C GLU A 60 21.20 -3.52 -8.17
N ASN A 61 20.63 -3.04 -7.07
CA ASN A 61 21.13 -1.88 -6.33
C ASN A 61 22.02 -2.28 -5.13
N ASN A 62 22.42 -3.56 -5.04
CA ASN A 62 23.23 -4.11 -3.95
C ASN A 62 22.64 -3.87 -2.55
N LEU A 63 21.30 -3.94 -2.44
CA LEU A 63 20.59 -3.81 -1.19
C LEU A 63 20.17 -5.19 -0.64
N PRO A 64 20.04 -5.33 0.70
CA PRO A 64 19.48 -6.53 1.30
C PRO A 64 18.10 -6.86 0.74
N SER A 65 17.87 -8.13 0.43
CA SER A 65 16.66 -8.59 -0.25
C SER A 65 15.95 -9.66 0.58
N PRO A 66 14.72 -9.42 1.09
CA PRO A 66 14.03 -10.39 1.93
C PRO A 66 13.62 -11.64 1.14
N SER A 67 13.51 -12.77 1.84
CA SER A 67 13.13 -14.04 1.20
C SER A 67 11.67 -14.06 0.76
N ASP A 68 10.78 -13.39 1.50
CA ASP A 68 9.33 -13.40 1.29
C ASP A 68 8.71 -12.02 1.59
N PRO A 69 7.49 -11.73 1.10
CA PRO A 69 6.73 -10.57 1.53
C PRO A 69 6.51 -10.56 3.05
N PHE A 70 6.40 -9.36 3.62
CA PHE A 70 6.27 -9.07 5.04
C PHE A 70 7.43 -9.57 5.93
N LYS A 71 8.56 -9.97 5.32
CA LYS A 71 9.81 -10.27 6.01
C LYS A 71 10.84 -9.17 5.82
N PHE A 72 11.91 -9.27 6.61
CA PHE A 72 13.03 -8.35 6.61
C PHE A 72 14.32 -9.08 6.25
N ALA A 73 15.15 -8.47 5.41
CA ALA A 73 16.54 -8.82 5.23
C ALA A 73 17.42 -7.99 6.16
N VAL A 74 18.36 -8.68 6.82
CA VAL A 74 19.36 -8.06 7.68
C VAL A 74 20.39 -7.32 6.81
N GLY A 75 20.76 -6.11 7.23
CA GLY A 75 21.78 -5.31 6.57
C GLY A 75 21.78 -3.87 7.06
N LYS A 76 22.51 -2.99 6.36
CA LYS A 76 22.53 -1.54 6.61
C LYS A 76 22.16 -0.81 5.31
N PRO A 77 20.90 -0.40 5.13
CA PRO A 77 19.77 -0.50 6.07
C PRO A 77 19.17 -1.92 6.16
N LYS A 78 18.42 -2.20 7.24
CA LYS A 78 17.44 -3.30 7.30
C LYS A 78 16.40 -3.08 6.20
N VAL A 79 16.09 -4.09 5.38
CA VAL A 79 15.14 -3.93 4.27
C VAL A 79 13.93 -4.83 4.44
N GLY A 80 12.73 -4.25 4.42
CA GLY A 80 11.46 -4.99 4.40
C GLY A 80 10.69 -4.74 3.11
N VAL A 81 9.91 -5.74 2.68
CA VAL A 81 9.01 -5.61 1.53
C VAL A 81 7.62 -6.08 1.92
N ALA A 82 6.59 -5.29 1.63
CA ALA A 82 5.18 -5.65 1.82
C ALA A 82 4.44 -5.60 0.49
N ILE A 83 3.64 -6.64 0.23
CA ILE A 83 2.74 -6.72 -0.92
C ILE A 83 1.32 -6.63 -0.40
N LEU A 84 0.54 -5.68 -0.91
CA LEU A 84 -0.86 -5.51 -0.52
C LEU A 84 -1.78 -6.30 -1.47
N PRO A 85 -2.89 -6.88 -0.97
CA PRO A 85 -3.32 -6.89 0.43
C PRO A 85 -2.51 -7.86 1.32
N ASP A 86 -1.98 -8.92 0.74
CA ASP A 86 -1.09 -9.89 1.39
C ASP A 86 -0.15 -10.59 0.37
N GLU A 87 0.64 -11.57 0.82
CA GLU A 87 1.61 -12.31 -0.01
C GLU A 87 1.03 -13.11 -1.19
N ASN A 88 -0.24 -13.51 -1.13
CA ASN A 88 -0.84 -14.47 -2.06
C ASN A 88 -2.11 -13.96 -2.75
N THR A 89 -2.70 -12.89 -2.26
CA THR A 89 -3.98 -12.36 -2.72
C THR A 89 -3.77 -11.22 -3.71
N GLN A 90 -4.54 -11.25 -4.81
CA GLN A 90 -4.62 -10.13 -5.75
C GLN A 90 -5.33 -8.93 -5.10
N GLY A 91 -4.93 -7.73 -5.45
CA GLY A 91 -5.61 -6.52 -4.98
C GLY A 91 -4.72 -5.28 -4.91
N GLU A 92 -5.36 -4.19 -4.54
CA GLU A 92 -4.80 -2.88 -4.28
C GLU A 92 -5.10 -2.46 -2.81
N LEU A 93 -4.49 -1.38 -2.34
CA LEU A 93 -4.80 -0.79 -1.04
C LEU A 93 -6.31 -0.56 -0.82
N GLU A 94 -7.04 -0.18 -1.87
CA GLU A 94 -8.48 0.01 -1.82
C GLU A 94 -9.23 -1.24 -1.32
N ASP A 95 -8.78 -2.45 -1.62
CA ASP A 95 -9.42 -3.68 -1.16
C ASP A 95 -9.30 -3.86 0.36
N LEU A 96 -8.16 -3.48 0.96
CA LEU A 96 -8.00 -3.46 2.42
C LEU A 96 -8.94 -2.44 3.06
N CYS A 97 -9.06 -1.26 2.44
CA CYS A 97 -9.95 -0.22 2.92
C CYS A 97 -11.43 -0.64 2.85
N LEU A 98 -11.84 -1.34 1.80
CA LEU A 98 -13.20 -1.89 1.68
C LEU A 98 -13.49 -2.93 2.76
N LYS A 99 -12.54 -3.85 3.01
CA LYS A 99 -12.68 -4.83 4.10
C LYS A 99 -12.83 -4.16 5.47
N ALA A 100 -12.21 -3.00 5.68
CA ALA A 100 -12.34 -2.26 6.93
C ALA A 100 -13.69 -1.56 7.13
N ILE A 101 -14.50 -1.45 6.08
CA ILE A 101 -15.81 -0.77 6.11
C ILE A 101 -16.94 -1.72 5.67
N GLU A 102 -16.67 -3.01 5.50
CA GLU A 102 -17.63 -3.97 4.91
C GLU A 102 -18.94 -4.08 5.71
N ASN A 103 -18.87 -3.78 7.01
CA ASN A 103 -20.01 -3.81 7.93
C ASN A 103 -20.60 -2.41 8.23
N GLU A 104 -20.09 -1.35 7.61
CA GLU A 104 -20.67 0.00 7.77
C GLU A 104 -22.03 0.07 7.05
N PRO A 105 -23.08 0.62 7.67
CA PRO A 105 -24.40 0.72 7.04
C PRO A 105 -24.38 1.43 5.68
N ALA A 106 -23.56 2.47 5.53
CA ALA A 106 -23.41 3.18 4.27
C ALA A 106 -22.79 2.32 3.17
N PHE A 107 -21.92 1.37 3.53
CA PHE A 107 -21.28 0.49 2.56
C PHE A 107 -22.26 -0.53 1.97
N LEU A 108 -23.27 -0.96 2.73
CA LEU A 108 -24.37 -1.79 2.20
C LEU A 108 -25.14 -1.06 1.08
N CYS A 109 -25.34 0.26 1.20
CA CYS A 109 -25.95 1.06 0.13
C CYS A 109 -25.04 1.14 -1.11
N VAL A 110 -23.72 1.19 -0.91
CA VAL A 110 -22.74 1.17 -2.00
C VAL A 110 -22.80 -0.17 -2.75
N GLU A 111 -22.83 -1.31 -2.04
CA GLU A 111 -22.98 -2.61 -2.69
C GLU A 111 -24.25 -2.66 -3.54
N GLY A 112 -25.40 -2.22 -3.00
CA GLY A 112 -26.65 -2.15 -3.76
C GLY A 112 -26.58 -1.27 -5.01
N TYR A 113 -25.88 -0.14 -4.95
CA TYR A 113 -25.62 0.70 -6.12
C TYR A 113 -24.79 -0.03 -7.19
N PHE A 114 -23.71 -0.70 -6.78
CA PHE A 114 -22.85 -1.43 -7.72
C PHE A 114 -23.53 -2.66 -8.33
N GLU A 115 -24.37 -3.37 -7.56
CA GLU A 115 -25.22 -4.43 -8.09
C GLU A 115 -26.21 -3.90 -9.15
N CYS A 116 -26.80 -2.73 -8.91
CA CYS A 116 -27.71 -2.08 -9.86
C CYS A 116 -26.99 -1.75 -11.18
N LEU A 117 -25.79 -1.17 -11.11
CA LEU A 117 -24.97 -0.87 -12.29
C LEU A 117 -24.64 -2.14 -13.08
N GLN A 118 -24.24 -3.21 -12.39
CA GLN A 118 -23.93 -4.49 -13.02
C GLN A 118 -25.15 -5.08 -13.75
N LYS A 119 -26.34 -5.06 -13.11
CA LYS A 119 -27.60 -5.52 -13.72
C LYS A 119 -27.99 -4.69 -14.96
N LYS A 120 -27.55 -3.43 -15.05
CA LYS A 120 -27.74 -2.56 -16.22
C LYS A 120 -26.62 -2.69 -17.27
N GLY A 121 -25.68 -3.62 -17.10
CA GLY A 121 -24.57 -3.83 -18.02
C GLY A 121 -23.50 -2.73 -17.97
N ILE A 122 -23.52 -1.88 -16.95
CA ILE A 122 -22.52 -0.81 -16.79
C ILE A 122 -21.26 -1.41 -16.16
N GLN A 123 -20.19 -1.47 -16.94
CA GLN A 123 -18.91 -2.02 -16.49
C GLN A 123 -18.03 -0.96 -15.84
N ILE A 124 -17.64 -1.20 -14.58
CA ILE A 124 -16.69 -0.35 -13.85
C ILE A 124 -15.29 -0.94 -13.94
N LYS A 125 -14.35 -0.18 -14.51
CA LYS A 125 -12.96 -0.65 -14.74
C LYS A 125 -12.16 -0.90 -13.45
N LYS A 126 -12.37 -0.08 -12.42
CA LYS A 126 -11.69 -0.16 -11.11
C LYS A 126 -12.75 -0.23 -10.00
N PRO A 127 -13.39 -1.38 -9.79
CA PRO A 127 -14.54 -1.49 -8.88
C PRO A 127 -14.17 -1.09 -7.46
N SER A 128 -13.04 -1.57 -6.92
CA SER A 128 -12.66 -1.29 -5.53
C SER A 128 -12.46 0.21 -5.29
N LYS A 129 -11.77 0.87 -6.21
CA LYS A 129 -11.58 2.33 -6.19
C LYS A 129 -12.88 3.09 -6.29
N ALA A 130 -13.78 2.70 -7.19
CA ALA A 130 -15.06 3.36 -7.35
C ALA A 130 -15.97 3.17 -6.12
N LYS A 131 -15.96 1.98 -5.51
CA LYS A 131 -16.68 1.70 -4.26
C LYS A 131 -16.19 2.58 -3.11
N ILE A 132 -14.88 2.80 -2.99
CA ILE A 132 -14.32 3.75 -2.01
C ILE A 132 -14.91 5.15 -2.23
N TYR A 133 -14.92 5.67 -3.46
CA TYR A 133 -15.48 7.00 -3.72
C TYR A 133 -16.99 7.08 -3.45
N ALA A 134 -17.75 6.04 -3.80
CA ALA A 134 -19.17 5.97 -3.47
C ALA A 134 -19.41 5.93 -1.96
N TYR A 135 -18.59 5.18 -1.21
CA TYR A 135 -18.64 5.19 0.25
C TYR A 135 -18.30 6.57 0.82
N LEU A 136 -17.26 7.22 0.31
CA LEU A 136 -16.86 8.56 0.76
C LEU A 136 -17.96 9.60 0.50
N SER A 137 -18.77 9.44 -0.56
CA SER A 137 -19.91 10.32 -0.81
C SER A 137 -20.99 10.30 0.28
N SER A 138 -20.98 9.30 1.17
CA SER A 138 -21.87 9.22 2.33
C SER A 138 -21.36 9.96 3.57
N LYS A 139 -20.12 10.47 3.53
CA LYS A 139 -19.46 11.13 4.67
C LYS A 139 -19.57 12.65 4.56
N GLU A 140 -19.30 13.34 5.67
CA GLU A 140 -19.41 14.81 5.78
C GLU A 140 -18.58 15.56 4.74
N ASN A 141 -17.36 15.09 4.46
CA ASN A 141 -16.48 15.63 3.42
C ASN A 141 -16.31 14.60 2.29
N PRO A 142 -17.24 14.56 1.33
CA PRO A 142 -17.30 13.52 0.30
C PRO A 142 -16.18 13.59 -0.75
N GLU A 143 -15.52 14.73 -0.88
CA GLU A 143 -14.48 15.02 -1.86
C GLU A 143 -13.08 14.53 -1.46
N LEU A 144 -12.92 14.02 -0.23
CA LEU A 144 -11.63 13.59 0.27
C LEU A 144 -11.05 12.44 -0.57
N ARG A 145 -9.75 12.52 -0.85
CA ARG A 145 -8.99 11.37 -1.37
C ARG A 145 -8.76 10.35 -0.25
N LEU A 146 -8.59 9.08 -0.60
CA LEU A 146 -8.43 7.97 0.36
C LEU A 146 -7.47 8.28 1.53
N GLY A 147 -6.26 8.77 1.23
CA GLY A 147 -5.28 9.12 2.27
C GLY A 147 -5.72 10.27 3.20
N ASN A 148 -6.51 11.23 2.70
CA ASN A 148 -7.07 12.30 3.53
C ASN A 148 -8.29 11.80 4.31
N ALA A 149 -9.12 10.94 3.73
CA ALA A 149 -10.22 10.29 4.43
C ALA A 149 -9.73 9.40 5.60
N ALA A 150 -8.60 8.71 5.43
CA ALA A 150 -7.95 7.99 6.53
C ALA A 150 -7.52 8.94 7.67
N LYS A 151 -6.95 10.10 7.35
CA LYS A 151 -6.61 11.14 8.35
C LYS A 151 -7.85 11.74 9.02
N ALA A 152 -8.94 11.87 8.27
CA ALA A 152 -10.26 12.29 8.78
C ALA A 152 -10.97 11.18 9.59
N LYS A 153 -10.31 10.04 9.85
CA LYS A 153 -10.82 8.91 10.63
C LYS A 153 -12.05 8.22 10.02
N TYR A 154 -12.24 8.32 8.71
CA TYR A 154 -13.31 7.59 8.00
C TYR A 154 -13.03 6.09 7.84
N PHE A 155 -11.80 5.68 8.13
CA PHE A 155 -11.37 4.29 8.21
C PHE A 155 -10.78 4.02 9.58
N GLN A 156 -11.25 2.95 10.23
CA GLN A 156 -10.69 2.50 11.51
C GLN A 156 -9.36 1.79 11.27
N LEU A 157 -8.24 2.50 11.40
CA LEU A 157 -6.90 1.95 11.10
C LEU A 157 -6.45 0.85 12.08
N ASN A 158 -7.19 0.62 13.16
CA ASN A 158 -7.05 -0.50 14.09
C ASN A 158 -7.92 -1.72 13.71
N HIS A 159 -8.64 -1.67 12.59
CA HIS A 159 -9.43 -2.80 12.10
C HIS A 159 -8.50 -3.97 11.70
N PRO A 160 -8.89 -5.25 11.93
CA PRO A 160 -8.06 -6.42 11.63
C PRO A 160 -7.58 -6.52 10.17
N ALA A 161 -8.31 -5.91 9.24
CA ALA A 161 -7.90 -5.80 7.84
C ALA A 161 -6.51 -5.16 7.68
N PHE A 162 -6.10 -4.26 8.58
CA PHE A 162 -4.81 -3.57 8.53
C PHE A 162 -3.72 -4.23 9.38
N ASP A 163 -4.02 -5.28 10.15
CA ASP A 163 -3.08 -5.87 11.10
C ASP A 163 -1.76 -6.28 10.45
N ARG A 164 -1.85 -6.88 9.26
CA ARG A 164 -0.67 -7.34 8.51
C ARG A 164 0.27 -6.20 8.17
N ILE A 165 -0.25 -5.11 7.61
CA ILE A 165 0.56 -3.94 7.22
C ILE A 165 0.99 -3.12 8.44
N ASN A 166 0.13 -2.99 9.46
CA ASN A 166 0.46 -2.31 10.70
C ASN A 166 1.61 -3.00 11.43
N ASN A 167 1.57 -4.33 11.56
CA ASN A 167 2.63 -5.10 12.19
C ASN A 167 3.95 -5.01 11.40
N PHE A 168 3.88 -4.94 10.07
CA PHE A 168 5.06 -4.70 9.24
C PHE A 168 5.66 -3.32 9.47
N ILE A 169 4.84 -2.25 9.46
CA ILE A 169 5.31 -0.88 9.70
C ILE A 169 5.91 -0.76 11.10
N LYS A 170 5.29 -1.36 12.13
CA LYS A 170 5.82 -1.38 13.50
C LYS A 170 7.22 -2.01 13.54
N LYS A 171 7.37 -3.23 13.01
CA LYS A 171 8.67 -3.93 12.93
C LYS A 171 9.73 -3.22 12.08
N LEU A 172 9.30 -2.42 11.11
CA LEU A 172 10.18 -1.62 10.27
C LEU A 172 10.79 -0.45 11.06
N VAL A 173 9.98 0.20 11.91
CA VAL A 173 10.37 1.38 12.69
C VAL A 173 11.02 1.01 14.03
N GLU A 174 10.71 -0.16 14.57
CA GLU A 174 11.43 -0.77 15.70
C GLU A 174 12.88 -1.04 15.32
N GLU A 175 13.83 -0.72 16.22
CA GLU A 175 15.26 -0.96 16.01
C GLU A 175 15.60 -2.45 16.06
#